data_AF-A0A094EGM8-F1
#
_entry.id   AF-A0A094EGM8-F1
#
_cell.length_a   1.000
_cell.length_b   1.000
_cell.length_c   1.000
_cell.angle_alpha   90.00
_cell.angle_beta   90.00
_cell.angle_gamma   90.00
#
_symmetry.space_group_name_H-M   'P 1'
#
loop_
_entity.id
_entity.type
_entity.pdbx_description
1 polymer ?
#
loop_
_entity_poly.entity_id
_entity_poly.type
_entity_poly.pdbx_seq_one_letter_code
_entity_poly.pdbx_strand_id
1 'polypeptide(L)'
;METPSYHADAGLYSIKYCAPTSRSSFLPTYSSKTGSQLSAMYTLPIPRLKGVVGQIVPDATLESVHEIPSTHITRLYNLNISGSRQLLLSLQPTLAVRLLRNEQALMLCEANLLHYLSEKPTGSGIKPPPEEESSSGSLLSLLLPKMLKHSSTTKEMGYPYTIFEQVSGSPLSSQSIYLTVPERRHVDKQIGTLVRDLALITSPTSTFGPVLKVSGSPFPVQGAASGAGAEGGVETWSLAFDALAESILRDGEDMSVLLPYEVIRRHFSRLSWRLNAVTIPRLTLPDAGDDAVVLVERRLEEGPLSPEESVRVTGLRHWSRGVFGDPLMASCFENPSEGFSAGWKGEDDDELIEDLEGASTRMLLYRCYRAIVDIVIEYYRPRNESSRFEMDARKRLTAALTELETVDLDGNQTPKRSRTESMAAAGMTTGKKVKVESDEE
;
A
#
# COMPACT_ATOMS: atom_id res chain seq x y z
N MET A 1 7.51 -15.57 67.52
CA MET A 1 8.70 -14.99 66.89
C MET A 1 8.85 -15.62 65.54
N GLU A 2 9.33 -14.84 64.57
CA GLU A 2 9.74 -15.16 63.19
C GLU A 2 8.78 -14.69 62.09
N THR A 3 9.24 -13.59 61.48
CA THR A 3 8.85 -12.95 60.23
C THR A 3 9.34 -13.75 59.01
N PRO A 4 8.61 -13.76 57.88
CA PRO A 4 9.14 -14.27 56.62
C PRO A 4 9.75 -13.15 55.78
N SER A 5 10.96 -13.38 55.26
CA SER A 5 11.59 -12.59 54.20
C SER A 5 11.33 -13.24 52.85
N TYR A 6 10.99 -12.41 51.87
CA TYR A 6 10.83 -12.76 50.46
C TYR A 6 12.19 -12.97 49.78
N HIS A 7 12.31 -14.01 48.95
CA HIS A 7 13.23 -14.02 47.82
C HIS A 7 12.54 -14.65 46.61
N ALA A 8 12.72 -13.97 45.47
CA ALA A 8 12.03 -14.16 44.21
C ALA A 8 12.51 -15.40 43.45
N ASP A 9 11.55 -16.16 42.91
CA ASP A 9 11.80 -17.28 42.01
C ASP A 9 11.58 -16.81 40.56
N ALA A 10 12.66 -16.81 39.77
CA ALA A 10 12.64 -16.50 38.35
C ALA A 10 12.17 -17.73 37.57
N GLY A 11 10.85 -17.84 37.38
CA GLY A 11 10.23 -18.86 36.55
C GLY A 11 10.49 -18.62 35.06
N LEU A 12 11.34 -19.46 34.47
CA LEU A 12 11.48 -19.68 33.03
C LEU A 12 10.13 -20.04 32.39
N TYR A 13 9.49 -19.08 31.71
CA TYR A 13 8.38 -19.38 30.80
C TYR A 13 8.95 -19.81 29.44
N SER A 14 8.82 -21.10 29.15
CA SER A 14 9.03 -21.66 27.83
C SER A 14 7.93 -21.13 26.89
N ILE A 15 8.27 -20.15 26.04
CA ILE A 15 7.40 -19.65 24.98
C ILE A 15 7.42 -20.69 23.86
N LYS A 16 6.30 -21.41 23.70
CA LYS A 16 6.05 -22.24 22.53
C LYS A 16 6.00 -21.34 21.30
N TYR A 17 6.97 -21.50 20.41
CA TYR A 17 6.90 -20.99 19.04
C TYR A 17 5.63 -21.51 18.37
N CYS A 18 4.61 -20.67 18.22
CA CYS A 18 3.56 -20.90 17.23
C CYS A 18 4.11 -20.46 15.88
N ALA A 19 4.41 -21.44 15.02
CA ALA A 19 4.70 -21.21 13.63
C ALA A 19 3.56 -20.40 12.99
N PRO A 20 3.84 -19.41 12.12
CA PRO A 20 2.79 -18.74 11.37
C PRO A 20 2.11 -19.79 10.48
N THR A 21 0.80 -19.92 10.61
CA THR A 21 -0.03 -20.76 9.74
C THR A 21 0.19 -20.36 8.30
N SER A 22 0.94 -21.17 7.56
CA SER A 22 1.12 -21.07 6.11
C SER A 22 -0.24 -20.95 5.44
N ARG A 23 -0.47 -19.79 4.81
CA ARG A 23 -1.64 -19.56 3.95
C ARG A 23 -1.48 -20.41 2.71
N SER A 24 -2.26 -21.49 2.66
CA SER A 24 -2.42 -22.33 1.49
C SER A 24 -3.00 -21.51 0.33
N SER A 25 -2.21 -21.34 -0.73
CA SER A 25 -2.55 -20.61 -1.95
C SER A 25 -3.19 -21.56 -2.96
N PHE A 26 -4.46 -21.87 -2.77
CA PHE A 26 -5.24 -22.53 -3.82
C PHE A 26 -5.79 -21.47 -4.79
N LEU A 27 -5.40 -21.62 -6.05
CA LEU A 27 -5.85 -20.78 -7.17
C LEU A 27 -7.39 -20.76 -7.23
N PRO A 28 -8.03 -19.59 -7.37
CA PRO A 28 -9.45 -19.53 -7.67
C PRO A 28 -9.67 -19.97 -9.13
N THR A 29 -10.21 -21.18 -9.32
CA THR A 29 -10.79 -21.57 -10.60
C THR A 29 -12.16 -20.93 -10.72
N TYR A 30 -12.27 -19.87 -11.53
CA TYR A 30 -13.56 -19.42 -12.00
C TYR A 30 -14.16 -20.53 -12.88
N SER A 31 -15.21 -21.19 -12.37
CA SER A 31 -16.00 -22.13 -13.18
C SER A 31 -16.79 -21.33 -14.22
N SER A 32 -16.16 -21.09 -15.37
CA SER A 32 -16.85 -20.69 -16.58
C SER A 32 -17.71 -21.88 -17.02
N LYS A 33 -19.01 -21.85 -16.68
CA LYS A 33 -20.00 -22.70 -17.33
C LYS A 33 -19.86 -22.52 -18.84
N THR A 34 -19.49 -23.60 -19.51
CA THR A 34 -19.39 -23.69 -20.96
C THR A 34 -20.77 -23.45 -21.59
N GLY A 35 -20.83 -22.54 -22.58
CA GLY A 35 -22.02 -22.36 -23.41
C GLY A 35 -22.81 -21.07 -23.16
N SER A 36 -22.17 -19.91 -23.31
CA SER A 36 -22.85 -18.65 -23.62
C SER A 36 -21.91 -17.79 -24.45
N GLN A 37 -22.33 -17.32 -25.62
CA GLN A 37 -21.56 -16.36 -26.42
C GLN A 37 -21.23 -15.15 -25.53
N LEU A 38 -19.96 -15.02 -25.14
CA LEU A 38 -19.49 -13.84 -24.41
C LEU A 38 -19.63 -12.63 -25.34
N SER A 39 -20.33 -11.60 -24.88
CA SER A 39 -20.47 -10.34 -25.63
C SER A 39 -19.09 -9.78 -25.99
N ALA A 40 -18.97 -9.19 -27.19
CA ALA A 40 -17.74 -8.59 -27.70
C ALA A 40 -17.13 -7.53 -26.75
N MET A 41 -17.92 -6.99 -25.80
CA MET A 41 -17.42 -6.09 -24.75
C MET A 41 -16.50 -6.77 -23.73
N TYR A 42 -16.54 -8.10 -23.59
CA TYR A 42 -15.77 -8.84 -22.58
C TYR A 42 -14.52 -9.52 -23.14
N THR A 43 -14.41 -9.60 -24.47
CA THR A 43 -13.30 -10.22 -25.19
C THR A 43 -12.21 -9.21 -25.53
N LEU A 44 -10.95 -9.61 -25.37
CA LEU A 44 -9.80 -8.78 -25.71
C LEU A 44 -9.77 -8.49 -27.23
N PRO A 45 -9.71 -7.23 -27.69
CA PRO A 45 -9.75 -6.90 -29.11
C PRO A 45 -8.40 -7.14 -29.79
N ILE A 46 -8.09 -8.42 -30.08
CA ILE A 46 -6.81 -8.87 -30.67
C ILE A 46 -6.37 -8.06 -31.91
N PRO A 47 -7.25 -7.71 -32.86
CA PRO A 47 -6.82 -6.93 -34.03
C PRO A 47 -6.27 -5.55 -33.67
N ARG A 48 -6.87 -4.89 -32.66
CA ARG A 48 -6.38 -3.59 -32.17
C ARG A 48 -5.08 -3.77 -31.41
N LEU A 49 -5.00 -4.80 -30.58
CA LEU A 49 -3.78 -5.14 -29.83
C LEU A 49 -2.58 -5.37 -30.76
N LYS A 50 -2.76 -6.01 -31.92
CA LYS A 50 -1.71 -6.15 -32.94
C LYS A 50 -1.16 -4.80 -33.39
N GLY A 51 -2.04 -3.83 -33.64
CA GLY A 51 -1.65 -2.47 -34.00
C GLY A 51 -0.88 -1.77 -32.87
N VAL A 52 -1.33 -1.92 -31.62
CA VAL A 52 -0.65 -1.38 -30.44
C VAL A 52 0.75 -1.98 -30.29
N VAL A 53 0.87 -3.31 -30.37
CA VAL A 53 2.16 -4.01 -30.25
C VAL A 53 3.11 -3.59 -31.37
N GLY A 54 2.64 -3.46 -32.61
CA GLY A 54 3.45 -2.97 -33.73
C GLY A 54 3.94 -1.52 -33.58
N GLN A 55 3.27 -0.69 -32.78
CA GLN A 55 3.79 0.65 -32.44
C GLN A 55 4.89 0.60 -31.39
N ILE A 56 4.80 -0.34 -30.45
CA ILE A 56 5.76 -0.48 -29.33
C ILE A 56 7.02 -1.22 -29.80
N VAL A 57 6.84 -2.27 -30.60
CA VAL A 57 7.89 -3.11 -31.15
C VAL A 57 7.67 -3.28 -32.65
N PRO A 58 8.12 -2.32 -33.48
CA PRO A 58 7.87 -2.31 -34.93
C PRO A 58 8.32 -3.57 -35.67
N ASP A 59 9.40 -4.20 -35.21
CA ASP A 59 9.97 -5.40 -35.83
C ASP A 59 9.34 -6.71 -35.34
N ALA A 60 8.33 -6.64 -34.46
CA ALA A 60 7.70 -7.82 -33.89
C ALA A 60 6.21 -7.94 -34.24
N THR A 61 5.77 -9.19 -34.39
CA THR A 61 4.36 -9.52 -34.60
C THR A 61 3.80 -10.26 -33.40
N LEU A 62 2.55 -9.98 -33.05
CA LEU A 62 1.86 -10.69 -31.99
C LEU A 62 1.44 -12.08 -32.46
N GLU A 63 2.03 -13.12 -31.87
CA GLU A 63 1.83 -14.53 -32.23
C GLU A 63 0.69 -15.14 -31.42
N SER A 64 0.68 -14.96 -30.10
CA SER A 64 -0.36 -15.50 -29.22
C SER A 64 -0.57 -14.65 -27.96
N VAL A 65 -1.73 -14.85 -27.34
CA VAL A 65 -2.15 -14.15 -26.13
C VAL A 65 -2.72 -15.17 -25.15
N HIS A 66 -2.24 -15.15 -23.91
CA HIS A 66 -2.73 -16.04 -22.85
C HIS A 66 -3.11 -15.24 -21.61
N GLU A 67 -4.30 -15.47 -21.08
CA GLU A 67 -4.69 -14.90 -19.80
C GLU A 67 -3.91 -15.55 -18.67
N ILE A 68 -3.37 -14.74 -17.76
CA ILE A 68 -2.68 -15.20 -16.57
C ILE A 68 -3.70 -15.24 -15.44
N PRO A 69 -4.01 -16.42 -14.87
CA PRO A 69 -4.87 -16.51 -13.70
C PRO A 69 -4.31 -15.63 -12.58
N SER A 70 -5.19 -14.80 -12.01
CA SER A 70 -4.80 -13.82 -11.02
C SER A 70 -5.84 -13.72 -9.91
N THR A 71 -5.38 -13.58 -8.68
CA THR A 71 -6.22 -13.20 -7.53
C THR A 71 -6.53 -11.70 -7.54
N HIS A 72 -5.92 -10.95 -8.45
CA HIS A 72 -6.08 -9.51 -8.59
C HIS A 72 -7.25 -9.16 -9.49
N ILE A 73 -7.74 -7.93 -9.33
CA ILE A 73 -8.90 -7.46 -10.07
C ILE A 73 -8.56 -7.09 -11.52
N THR A 74 -7.33 -6.61 -11.77
CA THR A 74 -6.85 -6.35 -13.13
C THR A 74 -6.68 -7.65 -13.90
N ARG A 75 -6.97 -7.61 -15.19
CA ARG A 75 -6.83 -8.77 -16.08
C ARG A 75 -5.43 -8.75 -16.66
N LEU A 76 -4.69 -9.82 -16.45
CA LEU A 76 -3.30 -9.94 -16.88
C LEU A 76 -3.23 -10.88 -18.09
N TYR A 77 -2.49 -10.49 -19.12
CA TYR A 77 -2.26 -11.30 -20.31
C TYR A 77 -0.77 -11.35 -20.64
N ASN A 78 -0.27 -12.55 -20.93
CA ASN A 78 1.02 -12.71 -21.59
C ASN A 78 0.84 -12.55 -23.10
N LEU A 79 1.61 -11.64 -23.70
CA LEU A 79 1.66 -11.40 -25.13
C LEU A 79 2.95 -12.01 -25.69
N ASN A 80 2.83 -13.13 -26.39
CA ASN A 80 3.96 -13.73 -27.11
C ASN A 80 4.13 -13.00 -28.43
N ILE A 81 5.31 -12.41 -28.63
CA ILE A 81 5.68 -11.71 -29.85
C ILE A 81 6.84 -12.42 -30.53
N SER A 82 6.96 -12.22 -31.85
CA SER A 82 8.02 -12.85 -32.64
C SER A 82 9.41 -12.55 -32.09
N GLY A 83 10.30 -13.55 -32.18
CA GLY A 83 11.65 -13.48 -31.60
C GLY A 83 11.70 -13.92 -30.14
N SER A 84 10.78 -14.78 -29.68
CA SER A 84 10.73 -15.34 -28.32
C SER A 84 10.63 -14.31 -27.19
N ARG A 85 10.20 -13.09 -27.51
CA ARG A 85 9.98 -12.04 -26.52
C ARG A 85 8.55 -12.14 -25.99
N GLN A 86 8.38 -11.81 -24.72
CA GLN A 86 7.08 -11.79 -24.07
C GLN A 86 6.85 -10.43 -23.42
N LEU A 87 5.62 -9.93 -23.52
CA LEU A 87 5.17 -8.69 -22.89
C LEU A 87 4.02 -9.00 -21.94
N LEU A 88 3.89 -8.20 -20.89
CA LEU A 88 2.76 -8.28 -19.97
C LEU A 88 1.76 -7.17 -20.27
N LEU A 89 0.51 -7.54 -20.56
CA LEU A 89 -0.60 -6.60 -20.66
C LEU A 89 -1.42 -6.64 -19.36
N SER A 90 -1.51 -5.50 -18.69
CA SER A 90 -2.45 -5.25 -17.60
C SER A 90 -3.63 -4.45 -18.14
N LEU A 91 -4.84 -4.95 -17.95
CA LEU A 91 -6.08 -4.36 -18.44
C LEU A 91 -7.02 -4.09 -17.26
N GLN A 92 -7.78 -2.98 -17.33
CA GLN A 92 -8.81 -2.67 -16.33
C GLN A 92 -9.77 -3.87 -16.14
N PRO A 93 -10.30 -4.10 -14.92
CA PRO A 93 -11.31 -5.11 -14.67
C PRO A 93 -12.53 -4.94 -15.60
N THR A 94 -13.25 -6.02 -15.89
CA THR A 94 -14.48 -5.91 -16.68
C THR A 94 -15.54 -5.06 -15.98
N LEU A 95 -16.47 -4.49 -16.75
CA LEU A 95 -17.57 -3.67 -16.19
C LEU A 95 -18.50 -4.43 -15.22
N ALA A 96 -18.45 -5.76 -15.20
CA ALA A 96 -19.19 -6.58 -14.25
C ALA A 96 -18.54 -6.61 -12.85
N VAL A 97 -17.25 -6.26 -12.74
CA VAL A 97 -16.54 -6.21 -11.47
C VAL A 97 -16.84 -4.86 -10.81
N ARG A 98 -17.50 -4.90 -9.66
CA ARG A 98 -17.70 -3.70 -8.85
C ARG A 98 -16.36 -3.29 -8.21
N LEU A 99 -15.96 -2.05 -8.47
CA LEU A 99 -14.73 -1.47 -7.91
C LEU A 99 -15.04 -0.65 -6.68
N LEU A 100 -14.14 -0.71 -5.70
CA LEU A 100 -14.13 0.20 -4.57
C LEU A 100 -13.85 1.64 -5.05
N ARG A 101 -14.17 2.64 -4.23
CA ARG A 101 -13.88 4.05 -4.54
C ARG A 101 -12.40 4.30 -4.78
N ASN A 102 -11.51 3.68 -4.01
CA ASN A 102 -10.06 3.76 -4.17
C ASN A 102 -9.50 2.94 -5.36
N GLU A 103 -10.34 2.14 -6.01
CA GLU A 103 -9.97 1.28 -7.13
C GLU A 103 -10.36 1.87 -8.51
N GLN A 104 -11.10 2.97 -8.53
CA GLN A 104 -11.61 3.55 -9.79
C GLN A 104 -10.49 4.02 -10.74
N ALA A 105 -9.32 4.37 -10.20
CA ALA A 105 -8.19 4.90 -10.96
C ALA A 105 -6.96 3.96 -10.99
N LEU A 106 -7.11 2.66 -10.70
CA LEU A 106 -5.97 1.72 -10.53
C LEU A 106 -4.93 1.76 -11.65
N MET A 107 -5.40 1.68 -12.90
CA MET A 107 -4.51 1.66 -14.08
C MET A 107 -3.68 2.93 -14.18
N LEU A 108 -4.31 4.08 -13.87
CA LEU A 108 -3.66 5.37 -13.89
C LEU A 108 -2.70 5.51 -12.71
N CYS A 109 -3.09 5.10 -11.51
CA CYS A 109 -2.22 5.13 -10.32
C CYS A 109 -0.94 4.31 -10.53
N GLU A 110 -1.05 3.10 -11.07
CA GLU A 110 0.10 2.24 -11.36
C GLU A 110 1.04 2.86 -12.39
N ALA A 111 0.51 3.28 -13.54
CA ALA A 111 1.32 3.89 -14.59
C ALA A 111 2.04 5.15 -14.10
N ASN A 112 1.35 5.95 -13.29
CA ASN A 112 1.87 7.20 -12.77
C ASN A 112 2.95 7.00 -11.70
N LEU A 113 2.76 6.03 -10.79
CA LEU A 113 3.81 5.67 -9.83
C LEU A 113 5.05 5.15 -10.54
N LEU A 114 4.88 4.24 -11.51
CA LEU A 114 6.02 3.68 -12.24
C LEU A 114 6.76 4.74 -13.06
N HIS A 115 6.03 5.65 -13.70
CA HIS A 115 6.63 6.78 -14.40
C HIS A 115 7.43 7.66 -13.43
N TYR A 116 6.81 8.06 -12.31
CA TYR A 116 7.47 8.85 -11.26
C TYR A 116 8.73 8.19 -10.71
N LEU A 117 8.72 6.87 -10.50
CA LEU A 117 9.89 6.12 -10.02
C LEU A 117 10.97 5.94 -11.10
N SER A 118 10.58 5.89 -12.39
CA SER A 118 11.52 5.77 -13.50
C SER A 118 12.22 7.10 -13.85
N GLU A 119 11.56 8.23 -13.63
CA GLU A 119 12.12 9.56 -13.92
C GLU A 119 13.03 10.08 -12.80
N LYS A 120 12.88 9.58 -11.58
CA LYS A 120 13.81 9.90 -10.50
C LYS A 120 15.07 9.05 -10.67
N PRO A 121 16.23 9.62 -11.08
CA PRO A 121 17.48 8.91 -10.89
C PRO A 121 17.60 8.64 -9.39
N THR A 122 17.76 7.39 -9.01
CA THR A 122 18.16 6.97 -7.67
C THR A 122 19.52 7.61 -7.37
N GLY A 123 19.47 8.82 -6.86
CA GLY A 123 20.59 9.72 -6.71
C GLY A 123 20.13 10.86 -5.81
N SER A 124 20.17 10.61 -4.51
CA SER A 124 20.27 11.66 -3.50
C SER A 124 21.25 12.73 -4.00
N GLY A 125 20.90 14.00 -3.82
CA GLY A 125 21.71 15.15 -4.19
C GLY A 125 23.02 15.22 -3.42
N ILE A 126 23.98 14.37 -3.75
CA ILE A 126 25.37 14.44 -3.33
C ILE A 126 26.23 14.45 -4.60
N LYS A 127 27.07 15.47 -4.68
CA LYS A 127 28.09 15.70 -5.70
C LYS A 127 28.83 14.39 -6.04
N PRO A 128 29.02 14.02 -7.32
CA PRO A 128 29.69 12.76 -7.67
C PRO A 128 31.16 12.77 -7.21
N PRO A 129 31.61 11.78 -6.42
CA PRO A 129 33.04 11.46 -6.32
C PRO A 129 33.48 10.68 -7.57
N PRO A 130 34.79 10.66 -7.87
CA PRO A 130 35.30 10.09 -9.11
C PRO A 130 35.22 8.56 -9.08
N GLU A 131 34.66 8.02 -10.17
CA GLU A 131 34.91 6.71 -10.77
C GLU A 131 35.61 5.65 -9.88
N GLU A 132 34.81 4.91 -9.10
CA GLU A 132 35.14 3.53 -8.76
C GLU A 132 33.90 2.65 -9.00
N GLU A 133 34.11 1.60 -9.80
CA GLU A 133 33.11 0.60 -10.18
C GLU A 133 32.57 -0.12 -8.94
N SER A 134 31.41 0.32 -8.45
CA SER A 134 30.52 -0.53 -7.66
C SER A 134 29.12 -0.43 -8.24
N SER A 135 28.65 -1.56 -8.77
CA SER A 135 27.34 -1.76 -9.38
C SER A 135 26.22 -1.83 -8.34
N SER A 136 26.16 -0.88 -7.40
CA SER A 136 25.13 -0.80 -6.36
C SER A 136 23.96 0.07 -6.79
N GLY A 137 23.28 -0.31 -7.87
CA GLY A 137 21.93 0.21 -8.12
C GLY A 137 21.03 -0.19 -6.94
N SER A 138 20.23 0.74 -6.40
CA SER A 138 19.22 0.43 -5.38
C SER A 138 18.36 -0.73 -5.86
N LEU A 139 18.08 -1.70 -4.99
CA LEU A 139 17.27 -2.88 -5.29
C LEU A 139 15.95 -2.49 -5.96
N LEU A 140 15.34 -1.38 -5.54
CA LEU A 140 14.15 -0.82 -6.16
C LEU A 140 14.29 -0.64 -7.68
N SER A 141 15.41 -0.10 -8.16
CA SER A 141 15.63 0.13 -9.61
C SER A 141 15.57 -1.14 -10.44
N LEU A 142 16.01 -2.28 -9.88
CA LEU A 142 15.99 -3.59 -10.54
C LEU A 142 14.61 -4.26 -10.49
N LEU A 143 13.77 -3.88 -9.53
CA LEU A 143 12.44 -4.46 -9.30
C LEU A 143 11.31 -3.69 -10.01
N LEU A 144 11.60 -2.50 -10.56
CA LEU A 144 10.61 -1.71 -11.29
C LEU A 144 10.27 -2.36 -12.64
N PRO A 145 8.99 -2.67 -12.91
CA PRO A 145 8.59 -3.13 -14.23
C PRO A 145 8.77 -2.03 -15.27
N LYS A 146 9.43 -2.35 -16.38
CA LYS A 146 9.60 -1.40 -17.48
C LYS A 146 8.30 -1.22 -18.25
N MET A 147 7.66 -0.08 -18.02
CA MET A 147 6.44 0.31 -18.73
C MET A 147 6.76 0.75 -20.16
N LEU A 148 6.14 0.09 -21.14
CA LEU A 148 6.33 0.38 -22.56
C LEU A 148 5.26 1.32 -23.12
N LYS A 149 4.01 1.15 -22.67
CA LYS A 149 2.89 2.01 -23.07
C LYS A 149 1.80 2.00 -22.01
N HIS A 150 1.21 3.15 -21.76
CA HIS A 150 -0.01 3.30 -21.00
C HIS A 150 -1.06 4.04 -21.82
N SER A 151 -2.32 3.63 -21.71
CA SER A 151 -3.46 4.41 -22.17
C SER A 151 -4.54 4.41 -21.11
N SER A 152 -4.90 5.60 -20.64
CA SER A 152 -6.08 5.87 -19.83
C SER A 152 -7.37 5.92 -20.66
N THR A 153 -7.27 5.94 -21.99
CA THR A 153 -8.40 6.08 -22.90
C THR A 153 -8.95 4.74 -23.33
N THR A 154 -10.28 4.66 -23.46
CA THR A 154 -10.98 3.46 -23.98
C THR A 154 -11.05 3.44 -25.51
N LYS A 155 -10.58 4.50 -26.19
CA LYS A 155 -10.68 4.61 -27.65
C LYS A 155 -9.86 3.54 -28.37
N GLU A 156 -8.65 3.27 -27.88
CA GLU A 156 -7.73 2.31 -28.49
C GLU A 156 -8.18 0.85 -28.23
N MET A 157 -8.33 0.45 -26.96
CA MET A 157 -8.55 -0.96 -26.57
C MET A 157 -9.91 -1.25 -25.91
N GLY A 158 -10.84 -0.29 -25.85
CA GLY A 158 -12.12 -0.44 -25.15
C GLY A 158 -12.02 -0.32 -23.62
N TYR A 159 -10.82 -0.53 -23.07
CA TYR A 159 -10.48 -0.42 -21.66
C TYR A 159 -9.13 0.30 -21.51
N PRO A 160 -8.91 1.06 -20.42
CA PRO A 160 -7.60 1.49 -20.00
C PRO A 160 -6.66 0.31 -19.77
N TYR A 161 -5.40 0.47 -20.16
CA TYR A 161 -4.42 -0.59 -20.14
C TYR A 161 -3.00 -0.08 -19.97
N THR A 162 -2.12 -0.98 -19.54
CA THR A 162 -0.67 -0.76 -19.50
C THR A 162 0.04 -1.99 -20.04
N ILE A 163 1.06 -1.78 -20.88
CA ILE A 163 1.93 -2.83 -21.42
C ILE A 163 3.31 -2.66 -20.79
N PHE A 164 3.83 -3.76 -20.24
CA PHE A 164 5.14 -3.85 -19.62
C PHE A 164 6.03 -4.85 -20.35
N GLU A 165 7.34 -4.72 -20.20
CA GLU A 165 8.24 -5.85 -20.39
C GLU A 165 7.91 -6.95 -19.36
N GLN A 166 8.08 -8.21 -19.75
CA GLN A 166 7.80 -9.30 -18.84
C GLN A 166 8.81 -9.35 -17.70
N VAL A 167 8.30 -9.38 -16.46
CA VAL A 167 9.08 -9.60 -15.26
C VAL A 167 9.16 -11.11 -14.97
N SER A 168 10.35 -11.63 -14.69
CA SER A 168 10.56 -13.03 -14.34
C SER A 168 9.97 -13.38 -12.97
N GLY A 169 9.71 -14.66 -12.73
CA GLY A 169 9.29 -15.18 -11.43
C GLY A 169 7.79 -15.45 -11.29
N SER A 170 7.41 -16.02 -10.15
CA SER A 170 6.02 -16.30 -9.79
C SER A 170 5.69 -15.72 -8.41
N PRO A 171 4.40 -15.59 -8.04
CA PRO A 171 4.04 -15.06 -6.73
C PRO A 171 4.70 -15.86 -5.61
N LEU A 172 5.22 -15.19 -4.58
CA LEU A 172 5.79 -15.83 -3.39
C LEU A 172 4.80 -16.82 -2.75
N SER A 173 3.50 -16.49 -2.79
CA SER A 173 2.43 -17.36 -2.29
C SER A 173 2.41 -18.72 -3.00
N SER A 174 2.79 -18.79 -4.28
CA SER A 174 2.84 -20.04 -5.05
C SER A 174 4.08 -20.89 -4.75
N GLN A 175 5.14 -20.27 -4.23
CA GLN A 175 6.40 -20.94 -3.94
C GLN A 175 6.64 -21.19 -2.44
N SER A 176 5.87 -20.54 -1.56
CA SER A 176 6.09 -20.51 -0.11
C SER A 176 6.25 -21.89 0.53
N ILE A 177 5.49 -22.89 0.07
CA ILE A 177 5.55 -24.28 0.57
C ILE A 177 6.86 -25.01 0.21
N TYR A 178 7.61 -24.49 -0.75
CA TYR A 178 8.86 -25.09 -1.23
C TYR A 178 10.09 -24.37 -0.70
N LEU A 179 9.93 -23.22 -0.03
CA LEU A 179 11.05 -22.46 0.52
C LEU A 179 11.47 -23.02 1.88
N THR A 180 12.78 -23.20 2.03
CA THR A 180 13.39 -23.45 3.33
C THR A 180 13.32 -22.21 4.22
N VAL A 181 13.49 -22.38 5.53
CA VAL A 181 13.48 -21.26 6.48
C VAL A 181 14.55 -20.20 6.14
N PRO A 182 15.81 -20.55 5.79
CA PRO A 182 16.80 -19.57 5.37
C PRO A 182 16.42 -18.82 4.08
N GLU A 183 15.87 -19.53 3.08
CA GLU A 183 15.37 -18.92 1.84
C GLU A 183 14.24 -17.92 2.12
N ARG A 184 13.27 -18.29 2.95
CA ARG A 184 12.19 -17.38 3.36
C ARG A 184 12.73 -16.15 4.08
N ARG A 185 13.66 -16.34 5.03
CA ARG A 185 14.31 -15.22 5.73
C ARG A 185 15.06 -14.30 4.77
N HIS A 186 15.71 -14.85 3.75
CA HIS A 186 16.40 -14.06 2.72
C HIS A 186 15.43 -13.25 1.86
N VAL A 187 14.32 -13.86 1.40
CA VAL A 187 13.25 -13.15 0.67
C VAL A 187 12.67 -12.03 1.53
N ASP A 188 12.35 -12.31 2.80
CA ASP A 188 11.82 -11.28 3.71
C ASP A 188 12.83 -10.13 3.91
N LYS A 189 14.14 -10.42 3.95
CA LYS A 189 15.19 -9.39 3.99
C LYS A 189 15.14 -8.50 2.74
N GLN A 190 15.02 -9.08 1.55
CA GLN A 190 14.87 -8.29 0.31
C GLN A 190 13.60 -7.43 0.32
N ILE A 191 12.47 -7.95 0.85
CA ILE A 191 11.24 -7.18 1.04
C ILE A 191 11.49 -6.01 2.00
N GLY A 192 12.19 -6.24 3.11
CA GLY A 192 12.58 -5.18 4.05
C GLY A 192 13.40 -4.07 3.40
N THR A 193 14.40 -4.44 2.60
CA THR A 193 15.22 -3.49 1.84
C THR A 193 14.39 -2.71 0.82
N LEU A 194 13.51 -3.38 0.06
CA LEU A 194 12.60 -2.71 -0.88
C LEU A 194 11.69 -1.69 -0.19
N VAL A 195 11.07 -2.07 0.94
CA VAL A 195 10.18 -1.17 1.68
C VAL A 195 10.95 0.02 2.26
N ARG A 196 12.21 -0.19 2.69
CA ARG A 196 13.11 0.90 3.10
C ARG A 196 13.43 1.84 1.94
N ASP A 197 13.82 1.30 0.77
CA ASP A 197 14.14 2.08 -0.43
C ASP A 197 12.94 2.94 -0.87
N LEU A 198 11.72 2.41 -0.79
CA LEU A 198 10.49 3.18 -1.03
C LEU A 198 10.33 4.30 0.00
N ALA A 199 10.51 4.02 1.29
CA ALA A 199 10.35 5.00 2.36
C ALA A 199 11.40 6.13 2.33
N LEU A 200 12.55 5.93 1.69
CA LEU A 200 13.53 6.99 1.42
C LEU A 200 13.03 8.00 0.39
N ILE A 201 12.07 7.65 -0.46
CA ILE A 201 11.48 8.54 -1.45
C ILE A 201 10.39 9.39 -0.78
N THR A 202 10.65 10.69 -0.66
CA THR A 202 9.68 11.64 -0.12
C THR A 202 8.83 12.28 -1.23
N SER A 203 7.65 12.78 -0.82
CA SER A 203 6.71 13.51 -1.68
C SER A 203 7.37 14.77 -2.29
N PRO A 204 7.20 15.00 -3.60
CA PRO A 204 7.77 16.17 -4.28
C PRO A 204 7.12 17.50 -3.84
N THR A 205 5.91 17.44 -3.30
CA THR A 205 5.13 18.62 -2.89
C THR A 205 5.05 18.77 -1.38
N SER A 206 5.75 17.92 -0.62
CA SER A 206 5.64 17.83 0.85
C SER A 206 4.21 17.61 1.35
N THR A 207 3.33 17.08 0.48
CA THR A 207 1.95 16.73 0.84
C THR A 207 1.76 15.21 0.91
N PHE A 208 0.73 14.80 1.64
CA PHE A 208 0.35 13.42 1.88
C PHE A 208 -0.80 12.97 0.96
N GLY A 209 -0.89 11.65 0.75
CA GLY A 209 -2.01 11.03 0.04
C GLY A 209 -1.59 10.16 -1.14
N PRO A 210 -2.56 9.65 -1.93
CA PRO A 210 -2.27 8.78 -3.07
C PRO A 210 -1.31 9.43 -4.05
N VAL A 211 -0.38 8.64 -4.61
CA VAL A 211 0.66 9.14 -5.53
C VAL A 211 0.07 9.96 -6.67
N LEU A 212 -1.06 9.50 -7.24
CA LEU A 212 -1.77 10.20 -8.31
C LEU A 212 -2.14 11.66 -7.94
N LYS A 213 -2.49 11.94 -6.68
CA LYS A 213 -2.84 13.29 -6.22
C LYS A 213 -1.63 14.15 -5.90
N VAL A 214 -0.57 13.51 -5.39
CA VAL A 214 0.62 14.17 -4.86
C VAL A 214 1.63 14.52 -5.96
N SER A 215 1.85 13.61 -6.91
CA SER A 215 2.82 13.77 -8.00
C SER A 215 2.23 14.39 -9.27
N GLY A 216 0.92 14.61 -9.33
CA GLY A 216 0.21 14.98 -10.57
C GLY A 216 0.16 13.80 -11.55
N SER A 217 -0.43 13.99 -12.74
CA SER A 217 -0.41 12.95 -13.79
C SER A 217 0.12 13.46 -15.13
N PRO A 218 1.14 12.79 -15.71
CA PRO A 218 1.57 13.08 -17.08
C PRO A 218 0.61 12.49 -18.12
N PHE A 219 -0.36 11.68 -17.69
CA PHE A 219 -1.29 10.99 -18.58
C PHE A 219 -2.66 11.69 -18.59
N PRO A 220 -3.39 11.68 -19.72
CA PRO A 220 -4.71 12.31 -19.80
C PRO A 220 -5.68 11.66 -18.82
N VAL A 221 -6.39 12.46 -18.02
CA VAL A 221 -7.48 11.97 -17.15
C VAL A 221 -8.78 11.95 -17.95
N GLN A 222 -9.47 10.81 -18.03
CA GLN A 222 -10.75 10.68 -18.76
C GLN A 222 -11.84 10.11 -17.84
N GLY A 223 -13.05 10.69 -17.89
CA GLY A 223 -14.25 10.19 -17.18
C GLY A 223 -14.37 10.58 -15.70
N ALA A 224 -15.23 9.87 -14.96
CA ALA A 224 -15.60 10.11 -13.55
C ALA A 224 -14.43 10.13 -12.54
N ALA A 225 -13.20 9.89 -13.00
CA ALA A 225 -11.96 10.24 -12.31
C ALA A 225 -11.78 11.76 -12.11
N SER A 226 -12.69 12.62 -12.61
CA SER A 226 -12.69 14.06 -12.31
C SER A 226 -12.76 14.40 -10.80
N GLY A 227 -13.30 13.52 -9.96
CA GLY A 227 -13.21 13.65 -8.48
C GLY A 227 -11.86 13.22 -7.89
N ALA A 228 -11.07 12.46 -8.64
CA ALA A 228 -9.68 12.10 -8.34
C ALA A 228 -8.67 13.11 -8.94
N GLY A 229 -9.15 14.08 -9.73
CA GLY A 229 -8.35 15.09 -10.45
C GLY A 229 -8.16 16.42 -9.71
N ALA A 230 -8.48 16.49 -8.41
CA ALA A 230 -7.96 17.58 -7.57
C ALA A 230 -6.49 17.27 -7.29
N GLU A 231 -5.61 17.87 -8.10
CA GLU A 231 -4.17 17.87 -7.86
C GLU A 231 -3.86 18.59 -6.55
N GLY A 232 -2.88 18.06 -5.82
CA GLY A 232 -2.54 18.50 -4.48
C GLY A 232 -2.92 17.42 -3.48
N GLY A 233 -1.90 16.83 -2.86
CA GLY A 233 -2.10 16.06 -1.64
C GLY A 233 -2.64 16.95 -0.52
N VAL A 234 -2.76 16.39 0.67
CA VAL A 234 -3.19 17.12 1.88
C VAL A 234 -2.02 17.40 2.81
N GLU A 235 -2.15 18.42 3.64
CA GLU A 235 -1.05 18.94 4.47
C GLU A 235 -0.60 17.97 5.57
N THR A 236 -1.51 17.15 6.09
CA THR A 236 -1.23 16.25 7.22
C THR A 236 -1.58 14.81 6.90
N TRP A 237 -0.83 13.88 7.47
CA TRP A 237 -1.13 12.46 7.30
C TRP A 237 -2.49 12.05 7.86
N SER A 238 -2.96 12.65 8.96
CA SER A 238 -4.29 12.36 9.51
C SER A 238 -5.41 12.60 8.49
N LEU A 239 -5.42 13.75 7.81
CA LEU A 239 -6.39 14.06 6.74
C LEU A 239 -6.30 13.08 5.58
N ALA A 240 -5.09 12.66 5.19
CA ALA A 240 -4.90 11.70 4.11
C ALA A 240 -5.44 10.32 4.50
N PHE A 241 -5.11 9.86 5.70
CA PHE A 241 -5.58 8.61 6.25
C PHE A 241 -7.10 8.60 6.45
N ASP A 242 -7.68 9.68 6.99
CA ASP A 242 -9.12 9.83 7.15
C ASP A 242 -9.85 9.75 5.80
N ALA A 243 -9.29 10.33 4.74
CA ALA A 243 -9.86 10.21 3.39
C ALA A 243 -9.80 8.76 2.87
N LEU A 244 -8.71 8.02 3.14
CA LEU A 244 -8.58 6.61 2.78
C LEU A 244 -9.56 5.72 3.57
N ALA A 245 -9.66 5.96 4.87
CA ALA A 245 -10.55 5.25 5.78
C ALA A 245 -12.03 5.52 5.48
N GLU A 246 -12.41 6.78 5.31
CA GLU A 246 -13.80 7.15 5.01
C GLU A 246 -14.23 6.60 3.64
N SER A 247 -13.32 6.55 2.66
CA SER A 247 -13.60 5.93 1.35
C SER A 247 -14.07 4.47 1.48
N ILE A 248 -13.36 3.65 2.27
CA ILE A 248 -13.74 2.25 2.47
C ILE A 248 -14.97 2.08 3.38
N LEU A 249 -15.15 2.96 4.38
CA LEU A 249 -16.35 2.94 5.22
C LEU A 249 -17.60 3.26 4.39
N ARG A 250 -17.53 4.22 3.47
CA ARG A 250 -18.59 4.52 2.51
C ARG A 250 -18.87 3.35 1.56
N ASP A 251 -17.84 2.67 1.10
CA ASP A 251 -18.01 1.46 0.30
C ASP A 251 -18.76 0.37 1.10
N GLY A 252 -18.47 0.23 2.39
CA GLY A 252 -19.19 -0.66 3.32
C GLY A 252 -20.65 -0.26 3.52
N GLU A 253 -20.93 1.03 3.76
CA GLU A 253 -22.29 1.58 3.92
C GLU A 253 -23.15 1.32 2.66
N ASP A 254 -22.59 1.58 1.47
CA ASP A 254 -23.27 1.35 0.20
C ASP A 254 -23.61 -0.12 -0.06
N MET A 255 -22.83 -1.03 0.53
CA MET A 255 -23.07 -2.48 0.48
C MET A 255 -23.86 -2.98 1.69
N SER A 256 -24.28 -2.09 2.59
CA SER A 256 -24.97 -2.44 3.84
C SER A 256 -24.19 -3.46 4.68
N VAL A 257 -22.86 -3.40 4.64
CA VAL A 257 -22.01 -4.26 5.49
C VAL A 257 -22.23 -3.86 6.94
N LEU A 258 -22.51 -4.82 7.81
CA LEU A 258 -22.65 -4.56 9.24
C LEU A 258 -21.28 -4.34 9.88
N LEU A 259 -20.90 -3.09 10.10
CA LEU A 259 -19.68 -2.68 10.81
C LEU A 259 -20.03 -1.68 11.92
N PRO A 260 -19.22 -1.59 12.99
CA PRO A 260 -19.40 -0.58 14.02
C PRO A 260 -18.87 0.80 13.55
N TYR A 261 -19.46 1.36 12.49
CA TYR A 261 -18.99 2.56 11.79
C TYR A 261 -18.70 3.74 12.72
N GLU A 262 -19.63 4.07 13.60
CA GLU A 262 -19.49 5.18 14.54
C GLU A 262 -18.37 4.95 15.57
N VAL A 263 -18.13 3.69 15.95
CA VAL A 263 -17.02 3.35 16.85
C VAL A 263 -15.69 3.53 16.12
N ILE A 264 -15.58 3.03 14.89
CA ILE A 264 -14.39 3.16 14.05
C ILE A 264 -14.05 4.64 13.84
N ARG A 265 -15.01 5.44 13.36
CA ARG A 265 -14.84 6.88 13.14
C ARG A 265 -14.40 7.61 14.41
N ARG A 266 -14.98 7.25 15.57
CA ARG A 266 -14.60 7.81 16.87
C ARG A 266 -13.15 7.52 17.22
N HIS A 267 -12.67 6.28 17.06
CA HIS A 267 -11.26 5.95 17.33
C HIS A 267 -10.31 6.69 16.39
N PHE A 268 -10.60 6.72 15.09
CA PHE A 268 -9.77 7.41 14.10
C PHE A 268 -9.69 8.91 14.41
N SER A 269 -10.83 9.54 14.72
CA SER A 269 -10.86 10.95 15.13
C SER A 269 -10.12 11.20 16.45
N ARG A 270 -10.36 10.37 17.48
CA ARG A 270 -9.74 10.51 18.81
C ARG A 270 -8.21 10.39 18.75
N LEU A 271 -7.70 9.50 17.91
CA LEU A 271 -6.26 9.19 17.81
C LEU A 271 -5.59 9.87 16.60
N SER A 272 -6.30 10.75 15.89
CA SER A 272 -5.81 11.51 14.73
C SER A 272 -4.51 12.27 15.03
N TRP A 273 -4.32 12.71 16.27
CA TRP A 273 -3.11 13.40 16.70
C TRP A 273 -1.85 12.53 16.64
N ARG A 274 -1.97 11.20 16.84
CA ARG A 274 -0.86 10.26 16.62
C ARG A 274 -0.47 10.21 15.15
N LEU A 275 -1.45 10.29 14.24
CA LEU A 275 -1.20 10.37 12.80
C LEU A 275 -0.56 11.71 12.41
N ASN A 276 -0.90 12.81 13.09
CA ASN A 276 -0.26 14.12 12.87
C ASN A 276 1.21 14.18 13.27
N ALA A 277 1.69 13.22 14.08
CA ALA A 277 3.10 13.13 14.42
C ALA A 277 3.96 12.68 13.23
N VAL A 278 3.35 12.16 12.16
CA VAL A 278 4.02 11.86 10.89
C VAL A 278 4.05 13.14 10.06
N THR A 279 5.25 13.69 9.89
CA THR A 279 5.48 14.98 9.23
C THR A 279 6.17 14.85 7.88
N ILE A 280 6.80 13.71 7.60
CA ILE A 280 7.49 13.45 6.33
C ILE A 280 6.64 12.49 5.48
N PRO A 281 6.07 12.94 4.34
CA PRO A 281 5.32 12.08 3.44
C PRO A 281 6.27 11.16 2.67
N ARG A 282 6.39 9.91 3.12
CA ARG A 282 7.25 8.88 2.53
C ARG A 282 6.46 7.95 1.63
N LEU A 283 7.02 7.54 0.50
CA LEU A 283 6.34 6.60 -0.38
C LEU A 283 6.22 5.24 0.32
N THR A 284 5.00 4.74 0.40
CA THR A 284 4.70 3.42 0.94
C THR A 284 3.73 2.67 0.04
N LEU A 285 3.92 1.36 -0.04
CA LEU A 285 3.03 0.42 -0.70
C LEU A 285 2.40 -0.45 0.38
N PRO A 286 1.09 -0.27 0.69
CA PRO A 286 0.43 -0.98 1.79
C PRO A 286 0.53 -2.52 1.70
N ASP A 287 0.67 -3.05 0.50
CA ASP A 287 0.69 -4.47 0.14
C ASP A 287 2.07 -5.00 -0.26
N ALA A 288 3.16 -4.24 -0.06
CA ALA A 288 4.53 -4.65 -0.42
C ALA A 288 5.00 -5.95 0.27
N GLY A 289 4.39 -6.32 1.41
CA GLY A 289 4.69 -7.56 2.13
C GLY A 289 3.73 -8.72 1.85
N ASP A 290 2.77 -8.59 0.93
CA ASP A 290 1.84 -9.67 0.62
C ASP A 290 2.50 -10.70 -0.32
N ASP A 291 2.56 -11.96 0.13
CA ASP A 291 3.08 -13.09 -0.64
C ASP A 291 2.39 -13.22 -2.03
N ALA A 292 1.16 -12.75 -2.21
CA ALA A 292 0.47 -12.76 -3.50
C ALA A 292 0.97 -11.66 -4.47
N VAL A 293 1.56 -10.59 -3.94
CA VAL A 293 2.03 -9.42 -4.70
C VAL A 293 3.52 -9.55 -5.05
N VAL A 294 4.32 -10.09 -4.13
CA VAL A 294 5.76 -10.25 -4.31
C VAL A 294 6.06 -11.34 -5.34
N LEU A 295 6.87 -11.02 -6.36
CA LEU A 295 7.38 -11.98 -7.33
C LEU A 295 8.76 -12.49 -6.89
N VAL A 296 8.94 -13.81 -6.96
CA VAL A 296 10.22 -14.46 -6.70
C VAL A 296 10.60 -15.41 -7.82
N GLU A 297 11.90 -15.51 -8.06
CA GLU A 297 12.51 -16.50 -8.95
C GLU A 297 13.40 -17.41 -8.11
N ARG A 298 13.22 -18.72 -8.27
CA ARG A 298 14.02 -19.73 -7.60
C ARG A 298 14.90 -20.45 -8.63
N ARG A 299 16.20 -20.55 -8.34
CA ARG A 299 17.14 -21.35 -9.11
C ARG A 299 17.22 -22.76 -8.52
N LEU A 300 17.07 -23.74 -9.40
CA LEU A 300 17.18 -25.16 -9.09
C LEU A 300 18.46 -25.68 -9.76
N GLU A 301 19.62 -25.27 -9.26
CA GLU A 301 20.89 -25.91 -9.69
C GLU A 301 21.20 -27.11 -8.79
N GLU A 302 21.82 -28.15 -9.34
CA GLU A 302 22.22 -29.34 -8.61
C GLU A 302 23.45 -29.02 -7.73
N GLY A 303 23.21 -28.58 -6.49
CA GLY A 303 24.24 -28.33 -5.48
C GLY A 303 23.71 -27.58 -4.26
N PRO A 304 24.44 -27.55 -3.12
CA PRO A 304 24.09 -26.70 -2.00
C PRO A 304 24.33 -25.24 -2.37
N LEU A 305 23.31 -24.56 -2.91
CA LEU A 305 23.31 -23.12 -3.12
C LEU A 305 23.14 -22.39 -1.78
N SER A 306 23.80 -21.24 -1.65
CA SER A 306 23.45 -20.28 -0.61
C SER A 306 22.00 -19.82 -0.80
N PRO A 307 21.25 -19.46 0.25
CA PRO A 307 19.92 -18.85 0.11
C PRO A 307 19.88 -17.65 -0.85
N GLU A 308 20.99 -16.91 -0.96
CA GLU A 308 21.13 -15.75 -1.84
C GLU A 308 21.20 -16.11 -3.33
N GLU A 309 21.70 -17.31 -3.63
CA GLU A 309 21.82 -17.83 -4.98
C GLU A 309 20.59 -18.65 -5.39
N SER A 310 19.86 -19.19 -4.41
CA SER A 310 18.72 -20.08 -4.65
C SER A 310 17.40 -19.35 -4.88
N VAL A 311 17.16 -18.19 -4.25
CA VAL A 311 15.90 -17.44 -4.40
C VAL A 311 16.14 -15.94 -4.38
N ARG A 312 15.46 -15.21 -5.29
CA ARG A 312 15.48 -13.74 -5.29
C ARG A 312 14.12 -13.14 -5.58
N VAL A 313 13.85 -11.97 -5.02
CA VAL A 313 12.74 -11.10 -5.40
C VAL A 313 13.05 -10.51 -6.77
N THR A 314 12.07 -10.55 -7.67
CA THR A 314 12.20 -10.08 -9.05
C THR A 314 11.27 -8.92 -9.38
N GLY A 315 10.27 -8.65 -8.54
CA GLY A 315 9.43 -7.47 -8.66
C GLY A 315 8.19 -7.54 -7.78
N LEU A 316 7.32 -6.54 -7.97
CA LEU A 316 5.97 -6.51 -7.41
C LEU A 316 4.95 -6.55 -8.54
N ARG A 317 3.85 -7.29 -8.34
CA ARG A 317 2.74 -7.33 -9.31
C ARG A 317 1.87 -6.07 -9.35
N HIS A 318 1.88 -5.26 -8.29
CA HIS A 318 0.99 -4.11 -8.15
C HIS A 318 1.72 -2.88 -7.65
N TRP A 319 1.58 -1.80 -8.40
CA TRP A 319 2.07 -0.47 -8.01
C TRP A 319 0.92 0.54 -7.84
N SER A 320 -0.32 0.10 -8.02
CA SER A 320 -1.51 0.98 -8.05
C SER A 320 -1.91 1.57 -6.70
N ARG A 321 -1.41 1.03 -5.58
CA ARG A 321 -1.79 1.42 -4.21
C ARG A 321 -0.80 2.35 -3.52
N GLY A 322 0.18 2.89 -4.26
CA GLY A 322 1.18 3.80 -3.71
C GLY A 322 0.57 5.04 -3.08
N VAL A 323 1.06 5.37 -1.89
CA VAL A 323 0.67 6.54 -1.11
C VAL A 323 1.91 7.20 -0.53
N PHE A 324 1.94 8.52 -0.48
CA PHE A 324 2.89 9.26 0.34
C PHE A 324 2.30 9.44 1.73
N GLY A 325 2.88 8.76 2.71
CA GLY A 325 2.31 8.53 4.04
C GLY A 325 3.31 8.00 5.05
N ASP A 326 2.77 7.38 6.09
CA ASP A 326 3.55 6.68 7.10
C ASP A 326 4.01 5.29 6.59
N PRO A 327 5.32 4.97 6.61
CA PRO A 327 5.79 3.64 6.24
C PRO A 327 5.13 2.48 7.01
N LEU A 328 4.72 2.70 8.27
CA LEU A 328 4.03 1.70 9.11
C LEU A 328 2.68 1.24 8.53
N MET A 329 2.15 1.94 7.53
CA MET A 329 0.93 1.52 6.83
C MET A 329 1.12 0.20 6.06
N ALA A 330 2.36 -0.14 5.68
CA ALA A 330 2.68 -1.38 4.98
C ALA A 330 2.40 -2.62 5.86
N SER A 331 1.83 -3.66 5.24
CA SER A 331 1.41 -4.89 5.93
C SER A 331 2.55 -5.64 6.63
N CYS A 332 3.78 -5.50 6.14
CA CYS A 332 4.99 -6.12 6.68
C CYS A 332 5.31 -5.69 8.12
N PHE A 333 4.85 -4.51 8.57
CA PHE A 333 5.06 -4.06 9.94
C PHE A 333 4.12 -4.72 10.95
N GLU A 334 3.05 -5.38 10.52
CA GLU A 334 2.07 -5.95 11.47
C GLU A 334 2.63 -7.11 12.30
N ASN A 335 3.46 -7.95 11.69
CA ASN A 335 4.18 -9.06 12.31
C ASN A 335 5.53 -9.22 11.58
N PRO A 336 6.50 -8.31 11.82
CA PRO A 336 7.73 -8.27 11.06
C PRO A 336 8.57 -9.51 11.34
N SER A 337 9.00 -10.21 10.29
CA SER A 337 9.96 -11.31 10.46
C SER A 337 11.35 -10.75 10.79
N GLU A 338 12.22 -11.62 11.29
CA GLU A 338 13.63 -11.28 11.53
C GLU A 338 14.33 -10.85 10.23
N GLY A 339 14.02 -11.54 9.11
CA GLY A 339 14.54 -11.19 7.79
C GLY A 339 14.11 -9.79 7.38
N PHE A 340 12.80 -9.52 7.44
CA PHE A 340 12.26 -8.19 7.13
C PHE A 340 12.89 -7.09 7.98
N SER A 341 12.98 -7.30 9.30
CA SER A 341 13.58 -6.33 10.22
C SER A 341 15.04 -6.04 9.87
N ALA A 342 15.82 -7.06 9.50
CA ALA A 342 17.20 -6.89 9.07
C ALA A 342 17.32 -6.10 7.75
N GLY A 343 16.41 -6.34 6.80
CA GLY A 343 16.36 -5.59 5.54
C GLY A 343 15.91 -4.14 5.73
N TRP A 344 14.91 -3.92 6.58
CA TRP A 344 14.36 -2.59 6.89
C TRP A 344 15.34 -1.70 7.65
N LYS A 345 16.14 -2.27 8.57
CA LYS A 345 17.15 -1.51 9.30
C LYS A 345 18.17 -0.87 8.35
N GLY A 346 18.50 -1.55 7.25
CA GLY A 346 19.52 -1.09 6.30
C GLY A 346 20.93 -1.08 6.92
N GLU A 347 21.87 -0.49 6.18
CA GLU A 347 23.25 -0.27 6.66
C GLU A 347 23.38 1.06 7.43
N ASP A 348 22.56 2.05 7.05
CA ASP A 348 22.51 3.38 7.69
C ASP A 348 21.55 3.39 8.88
N ASP A 349 21.94 4.04 9.98
CA ASP A 349 21.14 4.18 11.21
C ASP A 349 20.03 5.25 11.08
N ASP A 350 19.61 5.57 9.85
CA ASP A 350 18.53 6.52 9.58
C ASP A 350 17.19 5.96 10.08
N GLU A 351 16.66 6.61 11.11
CA GLU A 351 15.34 6.33 11.66
C GLU A 351 14.25 6.91 10.75
N LEU A 352 13.64 6.04 9.93
CA LEU A 352 12.58 6.45 8.99
C LEU A 352 11.18 6.48 9.62
N ILE A 353 11.01 5.89 10.81
CA ILE A 353 9.74 5.86 11.54
C ILE A 353 9.70 7.04 12.51
N GLU A 354 8.84 8.02 12.22
CA GLU A 354 8.61 9.17 13.10
C GLU A 354 7.80 8.75 14.34
N ASP A 355 7.95 9.44 15.47
CA ASP A 355 7.18 9.19 16.70
C ASP A 355 7.10 7.70 17.07
N LEU A 356 8.24 7.11 17.45
CA LEU A 356 8.32 5.72 17.89
C LEU A 356 7.39 5.41 19.06
N GLU A 357 7.20 6.37 19.98
CA GLU A 357 6.31 6.21 21.14
C GLU A 357 4.85 5.99 20.69
N GLY A 358 4.39 6.74 19.69
CA GLY A 358 3.06 6.57 19.09
C GLY A 358 2.96 5.50 18.00
N ALA A 359 4.07 4.87 17.59
CA ALA A 359 4.10 3.93 16.47
C ALA A 359 3.15 2.74 16.66
N SER A 360 3.11 2.15 17.85
CA SER A 360 2.21 1.04 18.19
C SER A 360 0.74 1.42 18.01
N THR A 361 0.36 2.63 18.38
CA THR A 361 -1.00 3.16 18.21
C THR A 361 -1.33 3.34 16.73
N ARG A 362 -0.42 3.91 15.94
CA ARG A 362 -0.62 4.05 14.48
C ARG A 362 -0.74 2.69 13.80
N MET A 363 0.05 1.71 14.19
CA MET A 363 -0.06 0.33 13.70
C MET A 363 -1.44 -0.28 13.97
N LEU A 364 -2.04 -0.02 15.14
CA LEU A 364 -3.42 -0.45 15.44
C LEU A 364 -4.45 0.23 14.54
N LEU A 365 -4.30 1.52 14.26
CA LEU A 365 -5.15 2.24 13.30
C LEU A 365 -5.05 1.63 11.90
N TYR A 366 -3.84 1.33 11.42
CA TYR A 366 -3.64 0.71 10.12
C TYR A 366 -4.15 -0.73 10.07
N ARG A 367 -4.01 -1.51 11.15
CA ARG A 367 -4.58 -2.86 11.28
C ARG A 367 -6.11 -2.81 11.19
N CYS A 368 -6.74 -1.85 11.87
CA CYS A 368 -8.18 -1.59 11.78
C CYS A 368 -8.60 -1.28 10.34
N TYR A 369 -7.92 -0.33 9.68
CA TYR A 369 -8.17 0.02 8.28
C TYR A 369 -8.06 -1.19 7.34
N ARG A 370 -6.98 -1.98 7.43
CA ARG A 370 -6.79 -3.18 6.60
C ARG A 370 -7.89 -4.22 6.84
N ALA A 371 -8.28 -4.45 8.10
CA ALA A 371 -9.37 -5.37 8.41
C ALA A 371 -10.72 -4.90 7.83
N ILE A 372 -11.00 -3.60 7.83
CA ILE A 372 -12.21 -3.04 7.19
C ILE A 372 -12.17 -3.27 5.67
N VAL A 373 -11.02 -2.98 5.03
CA VAL A 373 -10.82 -3.25 3.60
C VAL A 373 -11.08 -4.71 3.28
N ASP A 374 -10.50 -5.63 4.05
CA ASP A 374 -10.67 -7.07 3.85
C ASP A 374 -12.14 -7.51 3.99
N ILE A 375 -12.88 -6.97 4.98
CA ILE A 375 -14.32 -7.28 5.14
C ILE A 375 -15.10 -6.76 3.93
N VAL A 376 -14.95 -5.48 3.57
CA VAL A 376 -15.76 -4.83 2.54
C VAL A 376 -15.50 -5.45 1.16
N ILE A 377 -14.27 -5.87 0.87
CA ILE A 377 -13.91 -6.55 -0.38
C ILE A 377 -14.73 -7.83 -0.58
N GLU A 378 -14.98 -8.61 0.48
CA GLU A 378 -15.74 -9.87 0.35
C GLU A 378 -17.21 -9.64 -0.02
N TYR A 379 -17.76 -8.44 0.18
CA TYR A 379 -19.10 -8.06 -0.28
C TYR A 379 -19.11 -7.51 -1.70
N TYR A 380 -18.05 -6.81 -2.12
CA TYR A 380 -17.91 -6.34 -3.50
C TYR A 380 -17.59 -7.47 -4.47
N ARG A 381 -16.77 -8.43 -4.02
CA ARG A 381 -16.24 -9.53 -4.84
C ARG A 381 -16.22 -10.82 -4.04
N PRO A 382 -17.39 -11.47 -3.85
CA PRO A 382 -17.46 -12.77 -3.21
C PRO A 382 -16.62 -13.82 -3.97
N ARG A 383 -15.87 -14.60 -3.21
CA ARG A 383 -14.97 -15.67 -3.63
C ARG A 383 -15.30 -16.95 -2.87
N ASN A 384 -14.69 -18.06 -3.31
CA ASN A 384 -14.72 -19.29 -2.52
C ASN A 384 -14.11 -18.99 -1.14
N GLU A 385 -14.76 -19.48 -0.08
CA GLU A 385 -14.39 -19.19 1.31
C GLU A 385 -14.56 -17.73 1.79
N SER A 386 -15.31 -16.86 1.08
CA SER A 386 -15.55 -15.48 1.53
C SER A 386 -16.04 -15.38 2.98
N SER A 387 -16.92 -16.29 3.40
CA SER A 387 -17.40 -16.31 4.80
C SER A 387 -16.27 -16.51 5.81
N ARG A 388 -15.27 -17.33 5.48
CA ARG A 388 -14.10 -17.57 6.34
C ARG A 388 -13.18 -16.35 6.34
N PHE A 389 -12.84 -15.82 5.16
CA PHE A 389 -11.98 -14.64 5.05
C PHE A 389 -12.59 -13.42 5.74
N GLU A 390 -13.89 -13.20 5.55
CA GLU A 390 -14.65 -12.16 6.21
C GLU A 390 -14.62 -12.33 7.73
N MET A 391 -14.90 -13.54 8.23
CA MET A 391 -14.90 -13.82 9.66
C MET A 391 -13.52 -13.60 10.30
N ASP A 392 -12.44 -14.00 9.62
CA ASP A 392 -11.07 -13.78 10.10
C ASP A 392 -10.70 -12.28 10.08
N ALA A 393 -11.20 -11.52 9.11
CA ALA A 393 -11.07 -10.07 9.08
C ALA A 393 -11.87 -9.40 10.22
N ARG A 394 -13.09 -9.86 10.51
CA ARG A 394 -13.87 -9.39 11.67
C ARG A 394 -13.19 -9.65 13.00
N LYS A 395 -12.59 -10.84 13.19
CA LYS A 395 -11.81 -11.13 14.41
C LYS A 395 -10.66 -10.14 14.59
N ARG A 396 -9.91 -9.84 13.51
CA ARG A 396 -8.84 -8.84 13.53
C ARG A 396 -9.36 -7.43 13.84
N LEU A 397 -10.47 -7.03 13.23
CA LEU A 397 -11.11 -5.74 13.49
C LEU A 397 -11.52 -5.62 14.97
N THR A 398 -12.21 -6.62 15.51
CA THR A 398 -12.66 -6.64 16.91
C THR A 398 -11.49 -6.58 17.89
N ALA A 399 -10.42 -7.34 17.63
CA ALA A 399 -9.21 -7.31 18.45
C ALA A 399 -8.58 -5.91 18.43
N ALA A 400 -8.37 -5.33 17.23
CA ALA A 400 -7.79 -4.00 17.09
C ALA A 400 -8.64 -2.91 17.76
N LEU A 401 -9.97 -2.95 17.65
CA LEU A 401 -10.86 -2.00 18.32
C LEU A 401 -10.82 -2.14 19.85
N THR A 402 -10.72 -3.37 20.36
CA THR A 402 -10.59 -3.63 21.80
C THR A 402 -9.29 -3.05 22.34
N GLU A 403 -8.17 -3.24 21.62
CA GLU A 403 -6.89 -2.64 21.98
C GLU A 403 -6.94 -1.11 21.87
N LEU A 404 -7.54 -0.55 20.81
CA LEU A 404 -7.67 0.90 20.65
C LEU A 404 -8.49 1.55 21.76
N GLU A 405 -9.49 0.85 22.34
CA GLU A 405 -10.27 1.36 23.47
C GLU A 405 -9.40 1.65 24.69
N THR A 406 -8.35 0.85 24.95
CA THR A 406 -7.48 1.05 26.13
C THR A 406 -6.40 2.12 25.90
N VAL A 407 -6.08 2.44 24.65
CA VAL A 407 -5.07 3.45 24.30
C VAL A 407 -5.49 4.83 24.80
N ASP A 408 -4.58 5.48 25.54
CA ASP A 408 -4.72 6.82 26.13
C ASP A 408 -5.82 6.97 27.23
N LEU A 409 -6.38 5.86 27.75
CA LEU A 409 -7.23 5.92 28.96
C LEU A 409 -6.42 6.06 30.26
N ASP A 410 -5.15 5.66 30.24
CA ASP A 410 -4.30 5.54 31.43
C ASP A 410 -3.32 6.72 31.68
N GLY A 411 -3.42 7.85 30.97
CA GLY A 411 -2.56 9.00 31.34
C GLY A 411 -2.58 10.25 30.46
N ASN A 412 -3.23 11.31 30.96
CA ASN A 412 -2.65 12.65 31.15
C ASN A 412 -1.81 13.35 30.05
N GLN A 413 -2.02 13.08 28.76
CA GLN A 413 -1.36 13.85 27.69
C GLN A 413 -2.30 14.20 26.53
N THR A 414 -3.38 14.92 26.81
CA THR A 414 -3.92 15.84 25.79
C THR A 414 -2.95 17.02 25.67
N PRO A 415 -2.31 17.28 24.53
CA PRO A 415 -1.56 18.53 24.35
C PRO A 415 -2.56 19.69 24.50
N LYS A 416 -2.26 20.60 25.43
CA LYS A 416 -3.04 21.82 25.67
C LYS A 416 -3.22 22.53 24.34
N ARG A 417 -4.46 22.53 23.84
CA ARG A 417 -4.92 23.32 22.71
C ARG A 417 -4.47 24.77 22.92
N SER A 418 -3.46 25.23 22.20
CA SER A 418 -3.05 26.63 22.16
C SER A 418 -4.22 27.41 21.59
N ARG A 419 -4.90 28.15 22.47
CA ARG A 419 -6.00 29.04 22.10
C ARG A 419 -5.37 30.19 21.31
N THR A 420 -5.54 30.19 20.00
CA THR A 420 -5.24 31.33 19.15
C THR A 420 -6.07 32.53 19.61
N GLU A 421 -5.39 33.59 20.06
CA GLU A 421 -5.99 34.89 20.28
C GLU A 421 -6.47 35.44 18.93
N SER A 422 -7.78 35.65 18.83
CA SER A 422 -8.41 36.29 17.69
C SER A 422 -8.11 37.79 17.73
N MET A 423 -7.33 38.27 16.77
CA MET A 423 -7.37 39.67 16.38
C MET A 423 -8.56 39.89 15.44
N ALA A 424 -9.54 40.66 15.91
CA ALA A 424 -10.38 41.47 15.04
C ALA A 424 -10.79 42.74 15.81
N ALA A 425 -10.13 43.83 15.46
CA ALA A 425 -10.44 45.17 15.91
C ALA A 425 -11.71 45.69 15.23
N ALA A 426 -12.55 46.42 15.98
CA ALA A 426 -13.39 47.48 15.43
C ALA A 426 -13.81 48.48 16.53
N GLY A 427 -13.33 49.72 16.40
CA GLY A 427 -14.18 50.90 16.49
C GLY A 427 -14.47 51.53 17.85
N MET A 428 -13.62 52.50 18.22
CA MET A 428 -13.92 53.79 18.88
C MET A 428 -15.34 54.05 19.41
N THR A 429 -15.44 54.52 20.66
CA THR A 429 -15.86 55.91 20.96
C THR A 429 -15.58 56.29 22.41
N THR A 430 -15.07 57.50 22.56
CA THR A 430 -14.69 58.20 23.78
C THR A 430 -15.89 58.61 24.63
N GLY A 431 -15.84 58.36 25.94
CA GLY A 431 -16.84 58.82 26.91
C GLY A 431 -16.23 59.03 28.29
N LYS A 432 -15.58 60.17 28.48
CA LYS A 432 -15.02 60.68 29.73
C LYS A 432 -16.18 60.96 30.71
N LYS A 433 -16.23 60.31 31.88
CA LYS A 433 -17.02 60.79 33.03
C LYS A 433 -16.17 60.80 34.29
N VAL A 434 -15.91 62.03 34.71
CA VAL A 434 -15.22 62.49 35.91
C VAL A 434 -16.06 62.13 37.13
N LYS A 435 -15.39 61.58 38.15
CA LYS A 435 -15.91 61.38 39.52
C LYS A 435 -15.82 62.73 40.23
N VAL A 436 -16.97 63.29 40.62
CA VAL A 436 -17.06 64.42 41.54
C VAL A 436 -17.42 63.85 42.91
N GLU A 437 -16.48 63.96 43.84
CA GLU A 437 -16.72 63.97 45.28
C GLU A 437 -17.26 65.36 45.66
N SER A 438 -18.31 65.40 46.48
CA SER A 438 -18.66 66.56 47.28
C SER A 438 -19.26 66.06 48.59
N ASP A 439 -18.48 66.25 49.65
CA ASP A 439 -18.88 66.19 51.04
C ASP A 439 -19.73 67.42 51.44
N GLU A 440 -20.47 67.23 52.54
CA GLU A 440 -21.05 68.20 53.50
C GLU A 440 -22.30 69.03 53.10
N GLU A 441 -23.44 68.63 53.67
CA GLU A 441 -24.02 69.28 54.89
C GLU A 441 -24.77 68.25 55.75
#